data_AF-A0A4V3WM22-F1
#
_entry.id   AF-A0A4V3WM22-F1
#
_cell.length_a   1.000
_cell.length_b   1.000
_cell.length_c   1.000
_cell.angle_alpha   90.00
_cell.angle_beta   90.00
_cell.angle_gamma   90.00
#
_symmetry.space_group_name_H-M   'P 1'
#
loop_
_entity.id
_entity.type
_entity.pdbx_description
1 polymer ?
#
loop_
_entity_poly.entity_id
_entity_poly.type
_entity_poly.pdbx_seq_one_letter_code
_entity_poly.pdbx_strand_id
1 'polypeptide(L)'
;MKDWLMETMILRKNPGSTWNNLELLNCVLFAWPIEIYLVMHMRIGMRNMFRQNREKKLDEVTRLVKKGAQKITLSIGDGANDVSMIQAAHIGVGISGMEGMQAVMASDFAIAQFRFLTDLLLVHGRWSYLRICKVVSYFIYKNLTLTSIQFWYTFQTGFSGQRFYDDWFQSLYNVIFTAMPVIMVGLFEKDVSASLSKKYPQLYKEGIRNTFFKWRVVVTLALFSFYQSLVIYNFAITSSSNSVDSNGKMFGLWDVSTTVFNCLVITVNLRLLLMCNTITRWHQITVGGSILTWFIFVLVYTGVYTPKGIYSVFYVLISTFYFYIMLLLVPIVALVGDFLFLGVQRWFFPYDYQIIQEIHRQEPNNGCAGLLEIGNQLTPNDARSFGVAQLPRENSRHTGFSFDSPGYESFFASQAGVPAPHKAWEVARRASVRFRSKLSLKN
;
A
#
# COMPACT_ATOMS: atom_id res chain seq x y z
N MET A 1 17.77 -37.65 7.67
CA MET A 1 19.00 -36.82 7.75
C MET A 1 18.74 -35.41 8.29
N LYS A 2 17.57 -34.79 8.01
CA LYS A 2 17.19 -33.48 8.58
C LYS A 2 16.76 -33.54 10.06
N ASP A 3 16.11 -34.63 10.49
CA ASP A 3 15.65 -34.75 11.89
C ASP A 3 16.78 -35.14 12.86
N TRP A 4 17.75 -35.92 12.39
CA TRP A 4 18.91 -36.39 13.16
C TRP A 4 19.92 -35.28 13.53
N LEU A 5 20.00 -34.21 12.72
CA LEU A 5 20.85 -33.04 13.00
C LEU A 5 20.22 -32.06 14.00
N MET A 6 18.89 -32.09 14.17
CA MET A 6 18.16 -31.27 15.15
C MET A 6 18.30 -31.84 16.57
N GLU A 7 18.20 -33.17 16.73
CA GLU A 7 18.36 -33.84 18.03
C GLU A 7 19.79 -33.72 18.59
N THR A 8 20.81 -33.72 17.74
CA THR A 8 22.22 -33.62 18.16
C THR A 8 22.63 -32.22 18.64
N MET A 9 21.93 -31.16 18.23
CA MET A 9 22.17 -29.79 18.72
C MET A 9 21.48 -29.50 20.06
N ILE A 10 20.31 -30.10 20.31
CA ILE A 10 19.56 -29.91 21.56
C ILE A 10 20.26 -30.63 22.73
N LEU A 11 20.88 -31.78 22.49
CA LEU A 11 21.56 -32.59 23.52
C LEU A 11 22.93 -32.06 23.98
N ARG A 12 23.46 -30.97 23.38
CA ARG A 12 24.79 -30.42 23.72
C ARG A 12 24.80 -29.19 24.62
N LYS A 13 23.64 -28.66 25.04
CA LYS A 13 23.59 -27.44 25.87
C LYS A 13 23.33 -27.79 27.32
N ASN A 14 24.25 -27.42 28.21
CA ASN A 14 24.07 -27.54 29.66
C ASN A 14 22.77 -26.83 30.10
N PRO A 15 21.93 -27.47 30.93
CA PRO A 15 20.68 -26.90 31.40
C PRO A 15 20.99 -25.76 32.38
N GLY A 16 21.10 -24.54 31.86
CA GLY A 16 21.39 -23.34 32.67
C GLY A 16 21.92 -22.11 31.93
N SER A 17 22.23 -22.16 30.63
CA SER A 17 22.72 -20.98 29.89
C SER A 17 21.63 -20.31 29.04
N THR A 18 21.48 -19.00 29.20
CA THR A 18 20.58 -18.14 28.41
C THR A 18 21.11 -17.96 26.98
N TRP A 19 20.19 -17.93 26.01
CA TRP A 19 20.51 -17.79 24.60
C TRP A 19 20.98 -16.36 24.28
N ASN A 20 22.14 -16.23 23.64
CA ASN A 20 22.60 -14.94 23.13
C ASN A 20 21.87 -14.59 21.82
N ASN A 21 21.70 -13.29 21.53
CA ASN A 21 21.03 -12.78 20.32
C ASN A 21 21.58 -13.35 19.00
N LEU A 22 22.85 -13.77 18.97
CA LEU A 22 23.50 -14.38 17.82
C LEU A 22 23.12 -15.86 17.63
N GLU A 23 22.83 -16.58 18.72
CA GLU A 23 22.38 -17.98 18.68
C GLU A 23 20.92 -18.08 18.26
N LEU A 24 20.08 -17.13 18.72
CA LEU A 24 18.71 -16.95 18.24
C LEU A 24 18.67 -16.62 16.74
N LEU A 25 19.60 -15.78 16.25
CA LEU A 25 19.73 -15.48 14.82
C LEU A 25 20.12 -16.73 14.00
N ASN A 26 21.01 -17.57 14.51
CA ASN A 26 21.41 -18.81 13.83
C ASN A 26 20.28 -19.85 13.78
N CYS A 27 19.47 -19.99 14.84
CA CYS A 27 18.30 -20.87 14.82
C CYS A 27 17.20 -20.36 13.88
N VAL A 28 16.98 -19.05 13.79
CA VAL A 28 15.99 -18.45 12.88
C VAL A 28 16.44 -18.54 11.41
N LEU A 29 17.74 -18.42 11.13
CA LEU A 29 18.30 -18.50 9.77
C LEU A 29 18.42 -19.93 9.23
N PHE A 30 18.67 -20.94 10.07
CA PHE A 30 18.80 -22.34 9.60
C PHE A 30 17.45 -23.04 9.34
N ALA A 31 16.35 -22.56 9.93
CA ALA A 31 15.05 -23.23 9.86
C ALA A 31 14.15 -22.76 8.70
N TRP A 32 14.55 -21.77 7.91
CA TRP A 32 13.66 -21.15 6.90
C TRP A 32 14.34 -21.05 5.53
N PRO A 33 13.76 -21.64 4.46
CA PRO A 33 14.23 -21.41 3.10
C PRO A 33 13.72 -20.04 2.65
N ILE A 34 14.44 -19.01 3.10
CA ILE A 34 14.37 -17.65 2.62
C ILE A 34 15.73 -17.40 1.96
N GLU A 35 15.81 -17.50 0.63
CA GLU A 35 16.96 -16.99 -0.14
C GLU A 35 16.90 -15.45 -0.19
N ILE A 36 16.96 -14.82 0.98
CA ILE A 36 17.53 -13.49 1.10
C ILE A 36 19.03 -13.73 1.00
N TYR A 37 19.63 -13.43 -0.14
CA TYR A 37 21.07 -13.24 -0.23
C TYR A 37 21.44 -11.98 0.56
N LEU A 38 21.33 -12.08 1.89
CA LEU A 38 22.08 -11.21 2.77
C LEU A 38 23.53 -11.59 2.47
N VAL A 39 24.34 -10.61 2.10
CA VAL A 39 25.80 -10.75 1.94
C VAL A 39 26.50 -11.10 3.29
N MET A 40 25.78 -11.69 4.26
CA MET A 40 26.33 -12.34 5.44
C MET A 40 26.75 -13.79 5.19
N HIS A 41 26.17 -14.52 4.22
CA HIS A 41 26.41 -15.96 4.11
C HIS A 41 27.75 -16.36 3.47
N MET A 42 28.63 -15.40 3.20
CA MET A 42 30.04 -15.63 2.87
C MET A 42 30.97 -15.39 4.07
N ARG A 43 30.47 -15.31 5.32
CA ARG A 43 31.31 -15.06 6.51
C ARG A 43 32.25 -16.20 6.93
N ILE A 44 32.05 -17.43 6.45
CA ILE A 44 32.89 -18.59 6.85
C ILE A 44 34.00 -18.87 5.83
N GLY A 45 33.79 -18.60 4.54
CA GLY A 45 34.82 -18.73 3.49
C GLY A 45 35.69 -17.49 3.28
N MET A 46 35.23 -16.30 3.67
CA MET A 46 35.96 -15.04 3.39
C MET A 46 36.83 -14.51 4.55
N ARG A 47 37.02 -15.26 5.64
CA ARG A 47 37.84 -14.76 6.75
C ARG A 47 39.33 -14.59 6.36
N ASN A 48 39.78 -15.28 5.31
CA ASN A 48 41.16 -15.21 4.81
C ASN A 48 41.35 -14.28 3.58
N MET A 49 40.30 -13.64 3.05
CA MET A 49 40.34 -12.93 1.76
C MET A 49 40.25 -11.39 1.87
N PHE A 50 40.09 -10.83 3.08
CA PHE A 50 39.83 -9.40 3.30
C PHE A 50 41.01 -8.64 3.90
N ARG A 51 42.04 -8.37 3.08
CA ARG A 51 43.04 -7.35 3.45
C ARG A 51 43.43 -6.34 2.36
N GLN A 52 42.84 -6.41 1.15
CA GLN A 52 43.07 -5.36 0.13
C GLN A 52 41.85 -5.09 -0.76
N ASN A 53 41.49 -3.79 -0.80
CA ASN A 53 40.39 -3.13 -1.54
C ASN A 53 38.98 -3.69 -1.30
N ARG A 54 38.36 -3.25 -0.20
CA ARG A 54 36.96 -3.56 0.17
C ARG A 54 35.94 -2.85 -0.74
N GLU A 55 36.18 -1.58 -1.06
CA GLU A 55 35.22 -0.70 -1.73
C GLU A 55 34.88 -1.12 -3.17
N LYS A 56 35.89 -1.39 -4.01
CA LYS A 56 35.67 -1.79 -5.42
C LYS A 56 35.00 -3.16 -5.55
N LYS A 57 35.24 -4.08 -4.60
CA LYS A 57 34.75 -5.47 -4.66
C LYS A 57 33.27 -5.60 -4.28
N LEU A 58 32.74 -4.75 -3.39
CA LEU A 58 31.34 -4.82 -2.94
C LEU A 58 30.36 -4.28 -4.00
N ASP A 59 30.71 -3.20 -4.70
CA ASP A 59 29.94 -2.68 -5.84
C ASP A 59 29.91 -3.72 -6.98
N GLU A 60 31.07 -4.28 -7.32
CA GLU A 60 31.17 -5.30 -8.37
C GLU A 60 30.34 -6.56 -8.06
N VAL A 61 30.40 -7.07 -6.81
CA VAL A 61 29.54 -8.18 -6.38
C VAL A 61 28.06 -7.82 -6.47
N THR A 62 27.66 -6.61 -6.07
CA THR A 62 26.26 -6.16 -6.14
C THR A 62 25.78 -6.05 -7.59
N ARG A 63 26.60 -5.51 -8.49
CA ARG A 63 26.31 -5.44 -9.94
C ARG A 63 26.26 -6.82 -10.57
N LEU A 64 27.12 -7.75 -10.18
CA LEU A 64 27.14 -9.12 -10.67
C LEU A 64 25.90 -9.90 -10.19
N VAL A 65 25.48 -9.76 -8.93
CA VAL A 65 24.24 -10.37 -8.43
C VAL A 65 23.02 -9.76 -9.12
N LYS A 66 23.01 -8.45 -9.35
CA LYS A 66 21.93 -7.75 -10.09
C LYS A 66 21.82 -8.24 -11.53
N LYS A 67 22.94 -8.35 -12.25
CA LYS A 67 22.98 -8.82 -13.65
C LYS A 67 22.77 -10.32 -13.79
N GLY A 68 23.27 -11.13 -12.85
CA GLY A 68 23.25 -12.59 -12.93
C GLY A 68 21.99 -13.25 -12.35
N ALA A 69 21.41 -12.70 -11.28
CA ALA A 69 20.29 -13.35 -10.58
C ALA A 69 18.91 -12.79 -10.94
N GLN A 70 18.83 -11.64 -11.64
CA GLN A 70 17.58 -10.92 -11.94
C GLN A 70 16.64 -10.80 -10.72
N LYS A 71 17.21 -10.55 -9.54
CA LYS A 71 16.47 -10.32 -8.29
C LYS A 71 16.59 -8.86 -7.87
N ILE A 72 15.57 -8.40 -7.15
CA ILE A 72 15.59 -7.10 -6.48
C ILE A 72 16.62 -7.20 -5.34
N THR A 73 17.55 -6.25 -5.31
CA THR A 73 18.64 -6.17 -4.34
C THR A 73 18.44 -4.97 -3.44
N LEU A 74 18.66 -5.17 -2.14
CA LEU A 74 18.65 -4.12 -1.13
C LEU A 74 20.02 -4.09 -0.46
N SER A 75 20.60 -2.90 -0.34
CA SER A 75 21.86 -2.68 0.37
C SER A 75 21.66 -1.70 1.51
N ILE A 76 22.51 -1.85 2.54
CA ILE A 76 22.42 -1.11 3.79
C ILE A 76 23.82 -0.67 4.17
N GLY A 77 23.97 0.59 4.58
CA GLY A 77 25.24 1.14 5.04
C GLY A 77 25.06 2.30 5.99
N ASP A 78 26.08 2.56 6.82
CA ASP A 78 26.12 3.63 7.81
C ASP A 78 27.20 4.68 7.54
N GLY A 79 28.22 4.33 6.74
CA GLY A 79 29.36 5.19 6.44
C GLY A 79 29.57 5.53 4.96
N ALA A 80 30.52 6.44 4.71
CA ALA A 80 30.94 6.85 3.36
C ALA A 80 31.38 5.68 2.46
N ASN A 81 31.93 4.64 3.07
CA ASN A 81 32.47 3.46 2.38
C ASN A 81 31.38 2.60 1.72
N ASP A 82 30.14 2.70 2.22
CA ASP A 82 29.02 1.93 1.72
C ASP A 82 28.22 2.69 0.65
N VAL A 83 28.54 3.96 0.36
CA VAL A 83 27.81 4.80 -0.60
C VAL A 83 27.77 4.15 -1.98
N SER A 84 28.89 3.59 -2.45
CA SER A 84 28.95 2.90 -3.75
C SER A 84 28.09 1.64 -3.77
N MET A 85 28.04 0.89 -2.67
CA MET A 85 27.19 -0.30 -2.51
C MET A 85 25.69 0.08 -2.42
N ILE A 86 25.37 1.20 -1.76
CA ILE A 86 24.02 1.76 -1.65
C ILE A 86 23.50 2.14 -3.04
N GLN A 87 24.29 2.88 -3.81
CA GLN A 87 23.93 3.35 -5.15
C GLN A 87 23.86 2.22 -6.19
N ALA A 88 24.58 1.11 -5.98
CA ALA A 88 24.58 -0.02 -6.90
C ALA A 88 23.32 -0.90 -6.80
N ALA A 89 22.66 -0.92 -5.64
CA ALA A 89 21.48 -1.74 -5.40
C ALA A 89 20.22 -1.16 -6.06
N HIS A 90 19.09 -1.88 -5.99
CA HIS A 90 17.80 -1.34 -6.43
C HIS A 90 17.17 -0.44 -5.38
N ILE A 91 17.41 -0.76 -4.11
CA ILE A 91 16.91 0.00 -2.96
C ILE A 91 18.09 0.16 -2.00
N GLY A 92 18.49 1.41 -1.76
CA GLY A 92 19.55 1.77 -0.83
C GLY A 92 18.99 2.27 0.51
N VAL A 93 19.43 1.69 1.63
CA VAL A 93 19.02 2.11 2.97
C VAL A 93 20.22 2.62 3.78
N GLY A 94 20.19 3.89 4.15
CA GLY A 94 21.20 4.53 4.99
C GLY A 94 20.84 4.43 6.46
N ILE A 95 21.78 4.01 7.30
CA ILE A 95 21.64 4.06 8.76
C ILE A 95 22.27 5.36 9.25
N SER A 96 21.51 6.16 10.01
CA SER A 96 22.03 7.35 10.67
C SER A 96 22.94 6.95 11.84
N GLY A 97 24.24 6.88 11.56
CA GLY A 97 25.29 6.59 12.54
C GLY A 97 25.99 7.86 13.07
N MET A 98 26.86 7.66 14.05
CA MET A 98 27.74 8.72 14.59
C MET A 98 28.94 9.01 13.66
N GLU A 99 29.27 8.10 12.75
CA GLU A 99 30.46 8.19 11.89
C GLU A 99 30.27 9.06 10.63
N GLY A 100 29.06 9.56 10.37
CA GLY A 100 28.80 10.52 9.30
C GLY A 100 27.41 10.38 8.68
N MET A 101 26.94 11.45 8.03
CA MET A 101 25.62 11.49 7.38
C MET A 101 25.68 11.11 5.88
N GLN A 102 26.88 10.76 5.36
CA GLN A 102 27.08 10.57 3.92
C GLN A 102 26.29 9.38 3.34
N ALA A 103 26.22 8.24 4.07
CA ALA A 103 25.40 7.10 3.66
C ALA A 103 23.91 7.45 3.60
N VAL A 104 23.43 8.24 4.57
CA VAL A 104 22.04 8.70 4.64
C VAL A 104 21.69 9.61 3.47
N MET A 105 22.56 10.57 3.14
CA MET A 105 22.32 11.49 2.02
C MET A 105 22.35 10.79 0.65
N ALA A 106 23.07 9.68 0.53
CA ALA A 106 23.18 8.91 -0.70
C ALA A 106 22.17 7.74 -0.80
N SER A 107 21.30 7.56 0.20
CA SER A 107 20.33 6.45 0.27
C SER A 107 18.90 6.86 -0.10
N ASP A 108 18.10 5.91 -0.57
CA ASP A 108 16.66 6.12 -0.85
C ASP A 108 15.84 6.25 0.43
N PHE A 109 16.21 5.47 1.46
CA PHE A 109 15.58 5.47 2.78
C PHE A 109 16.60 5.65 3.88
N ALA A 110 16.35 6.63 4.77
CA ALA A 110 17.15 6.85 5.97
C ALA A 110 16.47 6.24 7.20
N ILE A 111 17.14 5.33 7.90
CA ILE A 111 16.66 4.76 9.17
C ILE A 111 17.65 5.08 10.30
N ALA A 112 17.14 5.31 11.51
CA ALA A 112 18.02 5.60 12.65
C ALA A 112 18.75 4.35 13.17
N GLN A 113 18.12 3.18 13.09
CA GLN A 113 18.65 1.92 13.62
C GLN A 113 18.22 0.76 12.74
N PHE A 114 19.06 -0.28 12.69
CA PHE A 114 18.80 -1.49 11.90
C PHE A 114 17.46 -2.17 12.25
N ARG A 115 16.98 -2.07 13.51
CA ARG A 115 15.69 -2.67 13.92
C ARG A 115 14.48 -2.19 13.11
N PHE A 116 14.53 -0.96 12.58
CA PHE A 116 13.42 -0.37 11.83
C PHE A 116 13.33 -0.90 10.39
N LEU A 117 14.37 -1.59 9.91
CA LEU A 117 14.36 -2.25 8.61
C LEU A 117 13.23 -3.29 8.51
N THR A 118 12.97 -4.01 9.59
CA THR A 118 11.89 -5.01 9.67
C THR A 118 10.54 -4.37 9.35
N ASP A 119 10.29 -3.18 9.90
CA ASP A 119 9.03 -2.45 9.72
C ASP A 119 8.94 -1.82 8.33
N LEU A 120 10.07 -1.32 7.82
CA LEU A 120 10.16 -0.77 6.47
C LEU A 120 9.83 -1.85 5.42
N LEU A 121 10.38 -3.06 5.56
CA LEU A 121 10.19 -4.12 4.57
C LEU A 121 8.87 -4.87 4.74
N LEU A 122 8.63 -5.46 5.92
CA LEU A 122 7.50 -6.38 6.11
C LEU A 122 6.15 -5.66 6.12
N VAL A 123 6.11 -4.41 6.59
CA VAL A 123 4.87 -3.62 6.65
C VAL A 123 4.77 -2.71 5.44
N HIS A 124 5.67 -1.72 5.32
CA HIS A 124 5.55 -0.69 4.30
C HIS A 124 5.86 -1.21 2.89
N GLY A 125 6.89 -2.05 2.75
CA GLY A 125 7.26 -2.66 1.48
C GLY A 125 6.15 -3.54 0.91
N ARG A 126 5.58 -4.43 1.74
CA ARG A 126 4.44 -5.28 1.34
C ARG A 126 3.22 -4.44 0.95
N TRP A 127 2.82 -3.47 1.78
CA TRP A 127 1.67 -2.61 1.47
C TRP A 127 1.87 -1.80 0.19
N SER A 128 3.05 -1.21 0.00
CA SER A 128 3.38 -0.44 -1.20
C SER A 128 3.28 -1.30 -2.46
N TYR A 129 3.87 -2.50 -2.44
CA TYR A 129 3.77 -3.45 -3.55
C TYR A 129 2.30 -3.82 -3.88
N LEU A 130 1.49 -4.15 -2.87
CA LEU A 130 0.09 -4.52 -3.07
C LEU A 130 -0.75 -3.36 -3.60
N ARG A 131 -0.57 -2.16 -3.06
CA ARG A 131 -1.26 -0.93 -3.50
C ARG A 131 -0.98 -0.65 -4.96
N ILE A 132 0.31 -0.66 -5.36
CA ILE A 132 0.71 -0.41 -6.75
C ILE A 132 0.13 -1.49 -7.67
N CYS A 133 0.23 -2.77 -7.30
CA CYS A 133 -0.33 -3.85 -8.11
C CYS A 133 -1.85 -3.69 -8.33
N LYS A 134 -2.60 -3.34 -7.27
CA LYS A 134 -4.04 -3.13 -7.37
C LYS A 134 -4.38 -1.90 -8.21
N VAL A 135 -3.70 -0.78 -7.99
CA VAL A 135 -3.90 0.47 -8.75
C VAL A 135 -3.63 0.26 -10.23
N VAL A 136 -2.50 -0.36 -10.59
CA VAL A 136 -2.14 -0.61 -12.00
C VAL A 136 -3.13 -1.57 -12.65
N SER A 137 -3.48 -2.66 -11.98
CA SER A 137 -4.45 -3.63 -12.49
C SER A 137 -5.80 -2.96 -12.74
N TYR A 138 -6.32 -2.24 -11.74
CA TYR A 138 -7.58 -1.51 -11.88
C TYR A 138 -7.53 -0.43 -12.96
N PHE A 139 -6.39 0.25 -13.12
CA PHE A 139 -6.21 1.24 -14.18
C PHE A 139 -6.28 0.61 -15.58
N ILE A 140 -5.69 -0.57 -15.77
CA ILE A 140 -5.81 -1.33 -17.03
C ILE A 140 -7.28 -1.72 -17.25
N TYR A 141 -7.91 -2.29 -16.22
CA TYR A 141 -9.31 -2.70 -16.26
C TYR A 141 -10.26 -1.56 -16.67
N LYS A 142 -10.22 -0.42 -15.98
CA LYS A 142 -11.18 0.67 -16.20
C LYS A 142 -11.06 1.31 -17.59
N ASN A 143 -9.84 1.40 -18.12
CA ASN A 143 -9.59 1.96 -19.46
C ASN A 143 -9.96 0.96 -20.54
N LEU A 144 -9.62 -0.33 -20.34
CA LEU A 144 -10.02 -1.38 -21.27
C LEU A 144 -11.54 -1.49 -21.35
N THR A 145 -12.27 -1.36 -20.24
CA THR A 145 -13.75 -1.45 -20.27
C THR A 145 -14.34 -0.29 -21.07
N LEU A 146 -13.83 0.94 -20.89
CA LEU A 146 -14.26 2.12 -21.65
C LEU A 146 -14.02 1.92 -23.15
N THR A 147 -12.80 1.53 -23.54
CA THR A 147 -12.41 1.36 -24.95
C THR A 147 -13.14 0.18 -25.59
N SER A 148 -13.34 -0.92 -24.87
CA SER A 148 -14.03 -2.11 -25.39
C SER A 148 -15.49 -1.83 -25.74
N ILE A 149 -16.20 -0.96 -25.02
CA ILE A 149 -17.56 -0.56 -25.40
C ILE A 149 -17.55 0.15 -26.77
N GLN A 150 -16.61 1.07 -26.99
CA GLN A 150 -16.49 1.75 -28.28
C GLN A 150 -16.07 0.80 -29.40
N PHE A 151 -15.26 -0.21 -29.08
CA PHE A 151 -14.92 -1.29 -30.01
C PHE A 151 -16.16 -2.08 -30.44
N TRP A 152 -17.05 -2.45 -29.50
CA TRP A 152 -18.31 -3.12 -29.84
C TRP A 152 -19.20 -2.27 -30.76
N TYR A 153 -19.30 -0.96 -30.50
CA TYR A 153 -20.05 -0.03 -31.33
C TYR A 153 -19.48 0.12 -32.76
N THR A 154 -18.18 -0.06 -32.92
CA THR A 154 -17.52 0.04 -34.23
C THR A 154 -17.99 -1.06 -35.18
N PHE A 155 -18.30 -2.26 -34.67
CA PHE A 155 -18.86 -3.35 -35.50
C PHE A 155 -20.26 -3.02 -36.00
N GLN A 156 -21.10 -2.42 -35.15
CA GLN A 156 -22.48 -2.05 -35.53
C GLN A 156 -22.50 -0.93 -36.59
N THR A 157 -21.52 -0.04 -36.56
CA THR A 157 -21.41 1.09 -37.50
C THR A 157 -20.60 0.78 -38.77
N GLY A 158 -20.21 -0.48 -38.98
CA GLY A 158 -19.45 -0.89 -40.16
C GLY A 158 -18.08 -0.24 -40.28
N PHE A 159 -17.42 0.03 -39.14
CA PHE A 159 -16.11 0.69 -39.07
C PHE A 159 -16.07 2.13 -39.61
N SER A 160 -17.19 2.86 -39.58
CA SER A 160 -17.26 4.25 -40.05
C SER A 160 -16.45 5.27 -39.23
N GLY A 161 -15.97 4.88 -38.04
CA GLY A 161 -15.24 5.77 -37.13
C GLY A 161 -16.14 6.72 -36.33
N GLN A 162 -17.47 6.52 -36.34
CA GLN A 162 -18.41 7.29 -35.54
C GLN A 162 -18.08 7.19 -34.04
N ARG A 163 -17.98 8.33 -33.36
CA ARG A 163 -17.75 8.36 -31.91
C ARG A 163 -19.02 7.90 -31.19
N PHE A 164 -18.84 6.99 -30.23
CA PHE A 164 -19.93 6.55 -29.38
C PHE A 164 -20.14 7.54 -28.22
N TYR A 165 -19.08 7.96 -27.55
CA TYR A 165 -19.14 8.88 -26.42
C TYR A 165 -19.01 10.35 -26.84
N ASP A 166 -19.56 11.23 -26.01
CA ASP A 166 -19.28 12.67 -26.07
C ASP A 166 -17.81 12.94 -25.69
N ASP A 167 -17.19 13.90 -26.39
CA ASP A 167 -15.78 14.25 -26.24
C ASP A 167 -15.43 14.67 -24.80
N TRP A 168 -16.33 15.37 -24.11
CA TRP A 168 -16.13 15.78 -22.72
C TRP A 168 -16.23 14.59 -21.77
N PHE A 169 -17.15 13.66 -22.02
CA PHE A 169 -17.31 12.48 -21.17
C PHE A 169 -16.04 11.62 -21.21
N GLN A 170 -15.52 11.37 -22.42
CA GLN A 170 -14.29 10.61 -22.61
C GLN A 170 -13.07 11.32 -21.99
N SER A 171 -12.96 12.65 -22.16
CA SER A 171 -11.82 13.42 -21.64
C SER A 171 -11.79 13.49 -20.11
N LEU A 172 -12.95 13.65 -19.47
CA LEU A 172 -13.04 13.83 -18.01
C LEU A 172 -13.10 12.51 -17.23
N TYR A 173 -13.36 11.37 -17.90
CA TYR A 173 -13.45 10.05 -17.28
C TYR A 173 -12.24 9.71 -16.39
N ASN A 174 -11.04 9.91 -16.92
CA ASN A 174 -9.81 9.55 -16.22
C ASN A 174 -9.41 10.58 -15.15
N VAL A 175 -9.76 11.85 -15.35
CA VAL A 175 -9.28 12.97 -14.53
C VAL A 175 -10.21 13.27 -13.35
N ILE A 176 -11.52 13.31 -13.59
CA ILE A 176 -12.50 13.73 -12.59
C ILE A 176 -13.24 12.51 -12.03
N PHE A 177 -13.82 11.69 -12.91
CA PHE A 177 -14.77 10.67 -12.47
C PHE A 177 -14.09 9.45 -11.85
N THR A 178 -12.84 9.12 -12.21
CA THR A 178 -12.22 7.89 -11.70
C THR A 178 -10.87 8.09 -11.01
N ALA A 179 -10.27 9.30 -11.02
CA ALA A 179 -8.96 9.53 -10.43
C ALA A 179 -8.98 9.40 -8.89
N MET A 180 -9.92 10.08 -8.25
CA MET A 180 -9.95 10.25 -6.80
C MET A 180 -10.17 8.90 -6.06
N PRO A 181 -11.09 8.02 -6.49
CA PRO A 181 -11.19 6.66 -5.93
C PRO A 181 -9.91 5.83 -6.07
N VAL A 182 -9.23 5.92 -7.22
CA VAL A 182 -7.98 5.15 -7.49
C VAL A 182 -6.85 5.60 -6.58
N ILE A 183 -6.68 6.91 -6.40
CA ILE A 183 -5.67 7.47 -5.51
C ILE A 183 -5.91 6.99 -4.08
N MET A 184 -7.17 6.94 -3.65
CA MET A 184 -7.53 6.58 -2.28
C MET A 184 -7.27 5.11 -1.98
N VAL A 185 -7.55 4.22 -2.93
CA VAL A 185 -7.12 2.81 -2.85
C VAL A 185 -5.59 2.71 -2.82
N GLY A 186 -4.90 3.50 -3.65
CA GLY A 186 -3.44 3.54 -3.66
C GLY A 186 -2.80 3.97 -2.33
N LEU A 187 -3.50 4.74 -1.50
CA LEU A 187 -2.98 5.28 -0.23
C LEU A 187 -3.43 4.47 0.99
N PHE A 188 -4.71 4.12 1.05
CA PHE A 188 -5.34 3.61 2.28
C PHE A 188 -5.57 2.10 2.29
N GLU A 189 -5.35 1.42 1.17
CA GLU A 189 -5.53 -0.02 1.09
C GLU A 189 -4.53 -0.76 2.01
N LYS A 190 -5.07 -1.72 2.77
CA LYS A 190 -4.32 -2.61 3.64
C LYS A 190 -4.90 -4.01 3.50
N ASP A 191 -4.07 -5.01 3.31
CA ASP A 191 -4.48 -6.41 3.34
C ASP A 191 -4.56 -6.91 4.79
N VAL A 192 -3.48 -6.77 5.55
CA VAL A 192 -3.39 -7.17 6.95
C VAL A 192 -2.86 -6.01 7.80
N SER A 193 -3.11 -6.06 9.12
CA SER A 193 -2.59 -5.05 10.04
C SER A 193 -1.07 -5.13 10.19
N ALA A 194 -0.43 -4.03 10.62
CA ALA A 194 1.03 -3.97 10.74
C ALA A 194 1.58 -5.01 11.74
N SER A 195 0.84 -5.30 12.81
CA SER A 195 1.20 -6.33 13.79
C SER A 195 1.17 -7.72 13.17
N LEU A 196 0.13 -8.04 12.39
CA LEU A 196 -0.01 -9.33 11.72
C LEU A 196 1.06 -9.54 10.64
N SER A 197 1.40 -8.50 9.87
CA SER A 197 2.51 -8.58 8.90
C SER A 197 3.85 -8.96 9.56
N LYS A 198 4.11 -8.48 10.78
CA LYS A 198 5.32 -8.83 11.53
C LYS A 198 5.23 -10.22 12.16
N LYS A 199 4.05 -10.61 12.67
CA LYS A 199 3.79 -11.95 13.24
C LYS A 199 3.96 -13.05 12.20
N TYR A 200 3.56 -12.79 10.95
CA TYR A 200 3.61 -13.75 9.84
C TYR A 200 4.51 -13.26 8.69
N PRO A 201 5.85 -13.30 8.82
CA PRO A 201 6.77 -12.84 7.78
C PRO A 201 6.68 -13.66 6.47
N GLN A 202 6.07 -14.85 6.50
CA GLN A 202 5.83 -15.70 5.33
C GLN A 202 5.02 -14.98 4.24
N LEU A 203 4.11 -14.07 4.63
CA LEU A 203 3.36 -13.22 3.71
C LEU A 203 4.29 -12.49 2.73
N TYR A 204 5.47 -12.04 3.18
CA TYR A 204 6.40 -11.31 2.31
C TYR A 204 6.88 -12.14 1.09
N LYS A 205 6.87 -13.48 1.18
CA LYS A 205 7.23 -14.38 0.07
C LYS A 205 6.30 -14.24 -1.14
N GLU A 206 5.06 -13.80 -0.96
CA GLU A 206 4.12 -13.58 -2.08
C GLU A 206 4.59 -12.45 -3.01
N GLY A 207 5.19 -11.40 -2.45
CA GLY A 207 5.76 -10.27 -3.20
C GLY A 207 7.02 -10.68 -3.96
N ILE A 208 7.90 -11.48 -3.35
CA ILE A 208 9.11 -12.03 -4.00
C ILE A 208 8.73 -12.92 -5.20
N ARG A 209 7.64 -13.70 -5.08
CA ARG A 209 7.11 -14.55 -6.16
C ARG A 209 6.28 -13.78 -7.20
N ASN A 210 6.17 -12.47 -7.06
CA ASN A 210 5.34 -11.58 -7.86
C ASN A 210 3.92 -12.11 -8.10
N THR A 211 3.26 -12.58 -7.03
CA THR A 211 2.01 -13.35 -7.15
C THR A 211 0.83 -12.49 -7.65
N PHE A 212 0.82 -11.20 -7.31
CA PHE A 212 -0.29 -10.29 -7.59
C PHE A 212 -0.21 -9.62 -8.97
N PHE A 213 0.96 -9.62 -9.61
CA PHE A 213 1.18 -9.00 -10.93
C PHE A 213 1.76 -10.01 -11.92
N LYS A 214 1.17 -11.20 -12.00
CA LYS A 214 1.46 -12.17 -13.06
C LYS A 214 0.65 -11.84 -14.30
N TRP A 215 1.19 -12.18 -15.47
CA TRP A 215 0.49 -12.02 -16.75
C TRP A 215 -0.90 -12.69 -16.75
N ARG A 216 -1.04 -13.84 -16.08
CA ARG A 216 -2.33 -14.52 -15.91
C ARG A 216 -3.38 -13.63 -15.24
N VAL A 217 -3.01 -12.87 -14.20
CA VAL A 217 -3.92 -11.96 -13.49
C VAL A 217 -4.38 -10.84 -14.43
N VAL A 218 -3.44 -10.28 -15.22
CA VAL A 218 -3.74 -9.22 -16.19
C VAL A 218 -4.69 -9.73 -17.29
N VAL A 219 -4.46 -10.93 -17.81
CA VAL A 219 -5.34 -11.53 -18.83
C VAL A 219 -6.72 -11.83 -18.26
N THR A 220 -6.81 -12.44 -17.07
CA THR A 220 -8.10 -12.69 -16.42
C THR A 220 -8.87 -11.38 -16.21
N LEU A 221 -8.19 -10.32 -15.76
CA LEU A 221 -8.77 -9.00 -15.59
C LEU A 221 -9.23 -8.40 -16.93
N ALA A 222 -8.45 -8.57 -17.99
CA ALA A 222 -8.82 -8.12 -19.33
C ALA A 222 -10.08 -8.85 -19.84
N LEU A 223 -10.17 -10.17 -19.63
CA LEU A 223 -11.36 -10.95 -19.97
C LEU A 223 -12.60 -10.47 -19.21
N PHE A 224 -12.47 -10.15 -17.92
CA PHE A 224 -13.57 -9.56 -17.16
C PHE A 224 -13.97 -8.18 -17.69
N SER A 225 -13.01 -7.35 -18.10
CA SER A 225 -13.28 -6.06 -18.74
C SER A 225 -14.05 -6.21 -20.07
N PHE A 226 -13.66 -7.17 -20.91
CA PHE A 226 -14.39 -7.51 -22.13
C PHE A 226 -15.80 -8.03 -21.83
N TYR A 227 -15.95 -8.93 -20.87
CA TYR A 227 -17.27 -9.43 -20.44
C TYR A 227 -18.17 -8.27 -19.96
N GLN A 228 -17.68 -7.41 -19.07
CA GLN A 228 -18.48 -6.32 -18.50
C GLN A 228 -18.84 -5.27 -19.56
N SER A 229 -17.90 -4.89 -20.43
CA SER A 229 -18.18 -3.98 -21.54
C SER A 229 -19.23 -4.55 -22.51
N LEU A 230 -19.14 -5.86 -22.80
CA LEU A 230 -20.08 -6.55 -23.67
C LEU A 230 -21.49 -6.60 -23.06
N VAL A 231 -21.60 -6.90 -21.76
CA VAL A 231 -22.89 -6.86 -21.03
C VAL A 231 -23.49 -5.46 -21.07
N ILE A 232 -22.73 -4.43 -20.67
CA ILE A 232 -23.21 -3.04 -20.63
C ILE A 232 -23.70 -2.60 -22.02
N TYR A 233 -22.91 -2.87 -23.06
CA TYR A 233 -23.25 -2.46 -24.43
C TYR A 233 -24.49 -3.21 -24.97
N ASN A 234 -24.56 -4.53 -24.85
CA ASN A 234 -25.69 -5.30 -25.37
C ASN A 234 -27.00 -4.97 -24.64
N PHE A 235 -26.95 -4.82 -23.32
CA PHE A 235 -28.13 -4.41 -22.56
C PHE A 235 -28.63 -3.05 -23.01
N ALA A 236 -27.74 -2.09 -23.25
CA ALA A 236 -28.13 -0.76 -23.70
C ALA A 236 -28.73 -0.76 -25.11
N ILE A 237 -28.12 -1.46 -26.07
CA ILE A 237 -28.61 -1.51 -27.46
C ILE A 237 -29.93 -2.28 -27.58
N THR A 238 -30.02 -3.44 -26.92
CA THR A 238 -31.26 -4.25 -26.92
C THR A 238 -32.41 -3.44 -26.35
N SER A 239 -32.15 -2.76 -25.24
CA SER A 239 -33.17 -2.00 -24.56
C SER A 239 -33.52 -0.71 -25.32
N SER A 240 -32.56 -0.04 -25.98
CA SER A 240 -32.87 1.14 -26.80
C SER A 240 -33.67 0.84 -28.06
N SER A 241 -33.57 -0.37 -28.62
CA SER A 241 -34.25 -0.74 -29.87
C SER A 241 -35.78 -0.73 -29.78
N ASN A 242 -36.33 -0.97 -28.58
CA ASN A 242 -37.78 -1.02 -28.33
C ASN A 242 -38.27 0.08 -27.39
N SER A 243 -37.38 0.98 -26.95
CA SER A 243 -37.75 1.98 -25.96
C SER A 243 -38.22 3.29 -26.60
N VAL A 244 -39.39 3.74 -26.14
CA VAL A 244 -40.03 5.00 -26.53
C VAL A 244 -40.05 5.92 -25.31
N ASP A 245 -39.70 7.18 -25.51
CA ASP A 245 -39.82 8.23 -24.49
C ASP A 245 -41.30 8.39 -24.06
N SER A 246 -41.51 9.01 -22.90
CA SER A 246 -42.82 9.48 -22.39
C SER A 246 -43.65 10.26 -23.42
N ASN A 247 -42.99 10.93 -24.37
CA ASN A 247 -43.61 11.66 -25.48
C ASN A 247 -43.73 10.84 -26.79
N GLY A 248 -43.46 9.53 -26.76
CA GLY A 248 -43.53 8.65 -27.93
C GLY A 248 -42.38 8.82 -28.94
N LYS A 249 -41.28 9.49 -28.55
CA LYS A 249 -40.09 9.66 -29.41
C LYS A 249 -39.10 8.51 -29.23
N MET A 250 -38.44 8.10 -30.31
CA MET A 250 -37.36 7.11 -30.25
C MET A 250 -36.09 7.74 -29.65
N PHE A 251 -35.34 6.94 -28.88
CA PHE A 251 -34.05 7.37 -28.35
C PHE A 251 -33.01 7.54 -29.46
N GLY A 252 -32.30 8.67 -29.42
CA GLY A 252 -31.17 8.95 -30.29
C GLY A 252 -29.88 8.27 -29.82
N LEU A 253 -28.85 8.30 -30.67
CA LEU A 253 -27.52 7.76 -30.33
C LEU A 253 -26.96 8.35 -29.03
N TRP A 254 -27.11 9.66 -28.82
CA TRP A 254 -26.61 10.36 -27.64
C TRP A 254 -27.34 9.96 -26.35
N ASP A 255 -28.62 9.58 -26.43
CA ASP A 255 -29.39 9.08 -25.30
C ASP A 255 -28.88 7.71 -24.85
N VAL A 256 -28.64 6.82 -25.82
CA VAL A 256 -28.09 5.48 -25.57
C VAL A 256 -26.67 5.57 -25.03
N SER A 257 -25.83 6.40 -25.66
CA SER A 257 -24.45 6.63 -25.23
C SER A 257 -24.36 7.18 -23.81
N THR A 258 -25.20 8.18 -23.49
CA THR A 258 -25.26 8.75 -22.14
C THR A 258 -25.70 7.68 -21.12
N THR A 259 -26.70 6.86 -21.45
CA THR A 259 -27.15 5.75 -20.58
C THR A 259 -26.03 4.73 -20.33
N VAL A 260 -25.29 4.34 -21.38
CA VAL A 260 -24.15 3.43 -21.27
C VAL A 260 -23.06 4.01 -20.39
N PHE A 261 -22.73 5.29 -20.57
CA PHE A 261 -21.68 5.94 -19.78
C PHE A 261 -22.07 6.07 -18.30
N ASN A 262 -23.34 6.34 -18.00
CA ASN A 262 -23.87 6.31 -16.63
C ASN A 262 -23.67 4.92 -15.99
N CYS A 263 -24.06 3.86 -16.69
CA CYS A 263 -23.89 2.49 -16.22
C CYS A 263 -22.40 2.13 -16.05
N LEU A 264 -21.54 2.57 -16.98
CA LEU A 264 -20.10 2.36 -16.94
C LEU A 264 -19.46 2.99 -15.69
N VAL A 265 -19.75 4.28 -15.42
CA VAL A 265 -19.18 4.99 -14.27
C VAL A 265 -19.56 4.30 -12.96
N ILE A 266 -20.83 3.89 -12.82
CA ILE A 266 -21.29 3.16 -11.63
C ILE A 266 -20.60 1.79 -11.54
N THR A 267 -20.59 1.02 -12.61
CA THR A 267 -20.01 -0.34 -12.64
C THR A 267 -18.54 -0.33 -12.26
N VAL A 268 -17.76 0.59 -12.83
CA VAL A 268 -16.31 0.69 -12.58
C VAL A 268 -16.03 1.11 -11.13
N ASN A 269 -16.79 2.08 -10.61
CA ASN A 269 -16.69 2.52 -9.22
C ASN A 269 -17.08 1.42 -8.21
N LEU A 270 -18.15 0.68 -8.47
CA LEU A 270 -18.55 -0.47 -7.64
C LEU A 270 -17.54 -1.61 -7.73
N ARG A 271 -16.99 -1.90 -8.92
CA ARG A 271 -15.93 -2.88 -9.11
C ARG A 271 -14.70 -2.57 -8.26
N LEU A 272 -14.34 -1.29 -8.13
CA LEU A 272 -13.24 -0.86 -7.27
C LEU A 272 -13.48 -1.26 -5.82
N LEU A 273 -14.68 -1.01 -5.29
CA LEU A 273 -15.04 -1.41 -3.93
C LEU A 273 -14.95 -2.93 -3.72
N LEU A 274 -15.36 -3.72 -4.72
CA LEU A 274 -15.22 -5.18 -4.70
C LEU A 274 -13.75 -5.66 -4.68
N MET A 275 -12.82 -4.86 -5.20
CA MET A 275 -11.40 -5.18 -5.23
C MET A 275 -10.66 -4.82 -3.92
N CYS A 276 -11.24 -3.94 -3.11
CA CYS A 276 -10.66 -3.52 -1.84
C CYS A 276 -10.78 -4.63 -0.79
N ASN A 277 -9.69 -4.89 -0.06
CA ASN A 277 -9.68 -5.82 1.08
C ASN A 277 -10.23 -5.15 2.34
N THR A 278 -9.99 -3.84 2.50
CA THR A 278 -10.44 -3.07 3.65
C THR A 278 -11.27 -1.88 3.20
N ILE A 279 -12.56 -1.88 3.55
CA ILE A 279 -13.44 -0.75 3.28
C ILE A 279 -13.32 0.25 4.43
N THR A 280 -12.59 1.33 4.19
CA THR A 280 -12.54 2.47 5.13
C THR A 280 -13.61 3.51 4.76
N ARG A 281 -13.95 4.39 5.69
CA ARG A 281 -14.85 5.54 5.47
C ARG A 281 -14.44 6.37 4.25
N TRP A 282 -13.12 6.54 4.05
CA TRP A 282 -12.59 7.26 2.90
C TRP A 282 -12.96 6.59 1.58
N HIS A 283 -12.83 5.27 1.44
CA HIS A 283 -13.21 4.57 0.22
C HIS A 283 -14.69 4.77 -0.16
N GLN A 284 -15.58 4.81 0.85
CA GLN A 284 -17.01 5.05 0.62
C GLN A 284 -17.28 6.48 0.16
N ILE A 285 -16.66 7.46 0.81
CA ILE A 285 -16.78 8.89 0.46
C ILE A 285 -16.26 9.14 -0.95
N THR A 286 -15.15 8.52 -1.32
CA THR A 286 -14.46 8.79 -2.58
C THR A 286 -15.20 8.17 -3.76
N VAL A 287 -15.68 6.95 -3.60
CA VAL A 287 -16.50 6.26 -4.60
C VAL A 287 -17.89 6.90 -4.73
N GLY A 288 -18.56 7.18 -3.61
CA GLY A 288 -19.85 7.88 -3.62
C GLY A 288 -19.74 9.30 -4.18
N GLY A 289 -18.68 10.02 -3.80
CA GLY A 289 -18.37 11.36 -4.30
C GLY A 289 -18.07 11.37 -5.79
N SER A 290 -17.37 10.37 -6.32
CA SER A 290 -17.14 10.20 -7.76
C SER A 290 -18.46 10.04 -8.54
N ILE A 291 -19.34 9.14 -8.07
CA ILE A 291 -20.64 8.91 -8.70
C ILE A 291 -21.51 10.18 -8.65
N LEU A 292 -21.54 10.85 -7.49
CA LEU A 292 -22.26 12.11 -7.33
C LEU A 292 -21.72 13.20 -8.25
N THR A 293 -20.39 13.33 -8.35
CA THR A 293 -19.73 14.30 -9.23
C THR A 293 -20.10 14.07 -10.70
N TRP A 294 -20.20 12.82 -11.13
CA TRP A 294 -20.68 12.47 -12.47
C TRP A 294 -22.11 12.96 -12.70
N PHE A 295 -23.05 12.69 -11.79
CA PHE A 295 -24.44 13.16 -11.95
C PHE A 295 -24.56 14.67 -11.93
N ILE A 296 -23.83 15.36 -11.04
CA ILE A 296 -23.77 16.83 -11.03
C ILE A 296 -23.23 17.35 -12.36
N PHE A 297 -22.15 16.75 -12.88
CA PHE A 297 -21.56 17.15 -14.14
C PHE A 297 -22.56 17.01 -15.29
N VAL A 298 -23.26 15.88 -15.41
CA VAL A 298 -24.22 15.68 -16.51
C VAL A 298 -25.42 16.63 -16.41
N LEU A 299 -25.90 16.93 -15.19
CA LEU A 299 -26.95 17.93 -14.95
C LEU A 299 -26.52 19.33 -15.40
N VAL A 300 -25.32 19.76 -14.99
CA VAL A 300 -24.75 21.07 -15.37
C VAL A 300 -24.48 21.12 -16.87
N TYR A 301 -23.88 20.07 -17.43
CA TYR A 301 -23.60 19.96 -18.86
C TYR A 301 -24.88 20.11 -19.68
N THR A 302 -25.93 19.35 -19.33
CA THR A 302 -27.21 19.43 -20.06
C THR A 302 -27.87 20.80 -19.86
N GLY A 303 -27.83 21.39 -18.66
CA GLY A 303 -28.38 22.71 -18.39
C GLY A 303 -27.72 23.84 -19.21
N VAL A 304 -26.41 23.78 -19.40
CA VAL A 304 -25.65 24.78 -20.18
C VAL A 304 -25.87 24.62 -21.69
N TYR A 305 -26.06 23.40 -22.18
CA TYR A 305 -26.22 23.12 -23.62
C TYR A 305 -27.69 23.14 -24.10
N THR A 306 -28.67 22.98 -23.21
CA THR A 306 -30.12 23.11 -23.49
C THR A 306 -30.49 24.44 -24.18
N PRO A 307 -30.04 25.63 -23.74
CA PRO A 307 -30.40 26.89 -24.41
C PRO A 307 -29.77 27.07 -25.80
N LYS A 308 -28.83 26.20 -26.22
CA LYS A 308 -28.19 26.24 -27.54
C LYS A 308 -28.89 25.37 -28.59
N GLY A 309 -30.07 24.83 -28.29
CA GLY A 309 -30.82 23.95 -29.20
C GLY A 309 -30.22 22.55 -29.37
N ILE A 310 -29.20 22.21 -28.57
CA ILE A 310 -28.54 20.91 -28.58
C ILE A 310 -29.13 20.08 -27.43
N TYR A 311 -30.02 19.17 -27.82
CA TYR A 311 -30.53 18.00 -27.09
C TYR A 311 -30.58 18.07 -25.56
N SER A 312 -31.78 18.21 -25.00
CA SER A 312 -32.09 17.96 -23.59
C SER A 312 -32.05 16.47 -23.22
N VAL A 313 -31.05 15.73 -23.72
CA VAL A 313 -30.85 14.28 -23.57
C VAL A 313 -31.04 13.85 -22.11
N PHE A 314 -30.29 14.44 -21.18
CA PHE A 314 -30.33 13.98 -19.81
C PHE A 314 -31.66 14.26 -19.09
N TYR A 315 -32.35 15.35 -19.42
CA TYR A 315 -33.68 15.65 -18.88
C TYR A 315 -34.73 14.63 -19.37
N VAL A 316 -34.60 14.16 -20.61
CA VAL A 316 -35.45 13.09 -21.15
C VAL A 316 -35.13 11.76 -20.46
N LEU A 317 -33.85 11.42 -20.29
CA LEU A 317 -33.43 10.20 -19.60
C LEU A 317 -33.94 10.14 -18.16
N ILE A 318 -33.76 11.21 -17.37
CA ILE A 318 -34.18 11.22 -15.95
C ILE A 318 -35.70 11.19 -15.79
N SER A 319 -36.45 11.65 -16.79
CA SER A 319 -37.92 11.60 -16.80
C SER A 319 -38.46 10.19 -17.09
N THR A 320 -37.61 9.28 -17.58
CA THR A 320 -38.03 7.94 -18.00
C THR A 320 -37.75 6.91 -16.90
N PHE A 321 -38.78 6.15 -16.47
CA PHE A 321 -38.62 5.10 -15.46
C PHE A 321 -37.58 4.03 -15.86
N TYR A 322 -37.51 3.74 -17.16
CA TYR A 322 -36.57 2.79 -17.75
C TYR A 322 -35.09 3.12 -17.43
N PHE A 323 -34.72 4.41 -17.39
CA PHE A 323 -33.35 4.83 -17.07
C PHE A 323 -32.91 4.34 -15.69
N TYR A 324 -33.79 4.45 -14.68
CA TYR A 324 -33.50 4.00 -13.32
C TYR A 324 -33.35 2.48 -13.21
N ILE A 325 -34.18 1.71 -13.94
CA ILE A 325 -34.04 0.25 -13.99
C ILE A 325 -32.68 -0.11 -14.57
N MET A 326 -32.29 0.49 -15.71
CA MET A 326 -31.01 0.22 -16.35
C MET A 326 -29.83 0.58 -15.45
N LEU A 327 -29.91 1.74 -14.80
CA LEU A 327 -28.89 2.24 -13.89
C LEU A 327 -28.62 1.29 -12.72
N LEU A 328 -29.64 0.56 -12.26
CA LEU A 328 -29.52 -0.41 -11.16
C LEU A 328 -29.19 -1.82 -11.67
N LEU A 329 -29.91 -2.31 -12.68
CA LEU A 329 -29.81 -3.69 -13.16
C LEU A 329 -28.49 -3.95 -13.87
N VAL A 330 -28.05 -3.04 -14.76
CA VAL A 330 -26.89 -3.28 -15.62
C VAL A 330 -25.60 -3.42 -14.80
N PRO A 331 -25.28 -2.53 -13.84
CA PRO A 331 -24.10 -2.71 -12.99
C PRO A 331 -24.14 -3.99 -12.17
N ILE A 332 -25.31 -4.40 -11.67
CA ILE A 332 -25.45 -5.66 -10.93
C ILE A 332 -25.11 -6.84 -11.83
N VAL A 333 -25.74 -6.95 -13.01
CA VAL A 333 -25.51 -8.07 -13.94
C VAL A 333 -24.05 -8.11 -14.43
N ALA A 334 -23.46 -6.95 -14.70
CA ALA A 334 -22.04 -6.85 -15.09
C ALA A 334 -21.10 -7.35 -13.97
N LEU A 335 -21.39 -7.03 -12.71
CA LEU A 335 -20.52 -7.37 -11.58
C LEU A 335 -20.78 -8.76 -11.00
N VAL A 336 -21.94 -9.38 -11.24
CA VAL A 336 -22.26 -10.72 -10.72
C VAL A 336 -21.21 -11.75 -11.11
N GLY A 337 -20.79 -11.77 -12.38
CA GLY A 337 -19.79 -12.74 -12.85
C GLY A 337 -18.44 -12.60 -12.11
N ASP A 338 -18.05 -11.36 -11.84
CA ASP A 338 -16.82 -11.06 -11.10
C ASP A 338 -16.95 -11.38 -9.60
N PHE A 339 -18.09 -11.06 -8.99
CA PHE A 339 -18.39 -11.42 -7.61
C PHE A 339 -18.36 -12.94 -7.39
N LEU A 340 -18.98 -13.71 -8.29
CA LEU A 340 -18.97 -15.17 -8.25
C LEU A 340 -17.54 -15.72 -8.40
N PHE A 341 -16.76 -15.18 -9.33
CA PHE A 341 -15.37 -15.60 -9.50
C PHE A 341 -14.53 -15.35 -8.24
N LEU A 342 -14.63 -14.16 -7.65
CA LEU A 342 -13.93 -13.83 -6.39
C LEU A 342 -14.40 -14.71 -5.23
N GLY A 343 -15.70 -15.01 -5.15
CA GLY A 343 -16.28 -15.90 -4.15
C GLY A 343 -15.78 -17.34 -4.27
N VAL A 344 -15.86 -17.91 -5.46
CA VAL A 344 -15.35 -19.26 -5.78
C VAL A 344 -13.85 -19.33 -5.52
N GLN A 345 -13.09 -18.34 -5.96
CA GLN A 345 -11.66 -18.29 -5.71
C GLN A 345 -11.36 -18.29 -4.21
N ARG A 346 -12.05 -17.45 -3.43
CA ARG A 346 -11.82 -17.35 -1.99
C ARG A 346 -12.22 -18.63 -1.24
N TRP A 347 -13.27 -19.32 -1.67
CA TRP A 347 -13.72 -20.56 -1.02
C TRP A 347 -12.85 -21.77 -1.34
N PHE A 348 -12.46 -21.96 -2.60
CA PHE A 348 -11.73 -23.16 -3.02
C PHE A 348 -10.22 -22.97 -3.05
N PHE A 349 -9.74 -21.76 -3.35
CA PHE A 349 -8.31 -21.45 -3.52
C PHE A 349 -7.93 -20.14 -2.81
N PRO A 350 -8.10 -20.06 -1.47
CA PRO A 350 -7.79 -18.85 -0.72
C PRO A 350 -6.30 -18.52 -0.78
N TYR A 351 -5.98 -17.22 -0.82
CA TYR A 351 -4.61 -16.75 -0.65
C TYR A 351 -4.17 -16.79 0.81
N ASP A 352 -2.86 -16.88 1.04
CA ASP A 352 -2.27 -16.95 2.40
C ASP A 352 -2.75 -15.78 3.29
N TYR A 353 -2.87 -14.57 2.72
CA TYR A 353 -3.37 -13.40 3.45
C TYR A 353 -4.86 -13.49 3.81
N GLN A 354 -5.68 -14.14 2.99
CA GLN A 354 -7.11 -14.31 3.26
C GLN A 354 -7.34 -15.28 4.42
N ILE A 355 -6.55 -16.36 4.47
CA ILE A 355 -6.56 -17.32 5.59
C ILE A 355 -6.19 -16.60 6.89
N ILE A 356 -5.15 -15.77 6.88
CA ILE A 356 -4.71 -15.03 8.07
C ILE A 356 -5.78 -14.02 8.52
N GLN A 357 -6.44 -13.34 7.57
CA GLN A 357 -7.57 -12.45 7.87
C GLN A 357 -8.72 -13.20 8.54
N GLU A 358 -9.00 -14.43 8.12
CA GLU A 358 -10.08 -15.25 8.68
C GLU A 358 -9.74 -15.77 10.07
N ILE A 359 -8.50 -16.22 10.30
CA ILE A 359 -8.02 -16.63 11.62
C ILE A 359 -8.13 -15.50 12.64
N HIS A 360 -7.73 -14.28 12.26
CA HIS A 360 -7.70 -13.12 13.18
C HIS A 360 -8.94 -12.23 13.04
N ARG A 361 -10.03 -12.74 12.44
CA ARG A 361 -11.27 -11.96 12.21
C ARG A 361 -11.91 -11.48 13.52
N GLN A 362 -11.79 -12.27 14.58
CA GLN A 362 -12.41 -12.00 15.90
C GLN A 362 -11.47 -11.29 16.86
N GLU A 363 -10.17 -11.19 16.56
CA GLU A 363 -9.25 -10.48 17.41
C GLU A 363 -9.47 -8.96 17.24
N PRO A 364 -9.72 -8.20 18.33
CA PRO A 364 -9.77 -6.76 18.23
C PRO A 364 -8.42 -6.28 17.69
N ASN A 365 -8.46 -5.37 16.71
CA ASN A 365 -7.29 -4.86 16.00
C ASN A 365 -6.46 -3.99 16.96
N ASN A 366 -5.72 -4.64 17.86
CA ASN A 366 -4.93 -4.08 18.95
C ASN A 366 -3.63 -3.46 18.43
N GLY A 367 -3.71 -2.65 17.36
CA GLY A 367 -2.56 -1.96 16.78
C GLY A 367 -1.82 -1.05 17.78
N CYS A 368 -2.48 -0.67 18.89
CA CYS A 368 -1.89 0.07 20.00
C CYS A 368 -1.77 -0.78 21.30
N ALA A 369 -2.68 -1.74 21.52
CA ALA A 369 -2.72 -2.52 22.76
C ALA A 369 -1.80 -3.76 22.77
N GLY A 370 -1.44 -4.34 21.62
CA GLY A 370 -0.57 -5.52 21.57
C GLY A 370 0.89 -5.21 21.92
N LEU A 371 1.32 -3.95 21.82
CA LEU A 371 2.63 -3.52 22.33
C LEU A 371 2.64 -3.37 23.86
N LEU A 372 1.46 -3.26 24.49
CA LEU A 372 1.29 -3.20 25.93
C LEU A 372 1.24 -4.61 26.56
N GLU A 373 0.76 -5.64 25.87
CA GLU A 373 0.68 -6.99 26.43
C GLU A 373 2.03 -7.74 26.46
N ILE A 374 2.98 -7.41 25.57
CA ILE A 374 4.39 -7.87 25.73
C ILE A 374 5.02 -7.22 26.98
N GLY A 375 4.38 -6.20 27.57
CA GLY A 375 4.80 -5.47 28.75
C GLY A 375 4.14 -5.90 30.08
N ASN A 376 3.50 -7.07 30.19
CA ASN A 376 3.00 -7.52 31.50
C ASN A 376 4.09 -8.04 32.46
N GLN A 377 5.37 -7.86 32.12
CA GLN A 377 6.50 -7.87 33.05
C GLN A 377 7.42 -6.67 32.81
N LEU A 378 6.87 -5.45 32.90
CA LEU A 378 7.70 -4.25 32.97
C LEU A 378 8.57 -4.33 34.23
N THR A 379 9.90 -4.25 34.06
CA THR A 379 10.80 -4.08 35.21
C THR A 379 10.44 -2.76 35.92
N PRO A 380 10.72 -2.61 37.23
CA PRO A 380 10.39 -1.38 37.97
C PRO A 380 10.92 -0.10 37.31
N ASN A 381 12.01 -0.22 36.55
CA ASN A 381 12.63 0.90 35.82
C ASN A 381 11.86 1.27 34.54
N ASP A 382 11.28 0.28 33.84
CA ASP A 382 10.49 0.51 32.63
C ASP A 382 9.09 1.04 32.96
N ALA A 383 8.51 0.62 34.09
CA ALA A 383 7.29 1.22 34.62
C ALA A 383 7.49 2.71 34.97
N ARG A 384 8.67 3.06 35.48
CA ARG A 384 9.03 4.45 35.82
C ARG A 384 9.23 5.31 34.57
N SER A 385 9.86 4.78 33.52
CA SER A 385 10.02 5.50 32.25
C SER A 385 8.68 5.71 31.53
N PHE A 386 7.78 4.73 31.62
CA PHE A 386 6.40 4.83 31.12
C PHE A 386 5.57 5.87 31.88
N GLY A 387 5.66 5.92 33.21
CA GLY A 387 5.03 6.95 34.02
C GLY A 387 5.52 8.37 33.68
N VAL A 388 6.80 8.51 33.30
CA VAL A 388 7.35 9.78 32.80
C VAL A 388 6.85 10.13 31.40
N ALA A 389 6.59 9.14 30.54
CA ALA A 389 6.02 9.35 29.20
C ALA A 389 4.54 9.75 29.22
N GLN A 390 3.81 9.41 30.29
CA GLN A 390 2.41 9.80 30.51
C GLN A 390 2.24 11.22 31.06
N LEU A 391 3.33 11.90 31.45
CA LEU A 391 3.25 13.30 31.88
C LEU A 391 2.72 14.17 30.71
N PRO A 392 1.82 15.13 30.99
CA PRO A 392 1.18 15.93 29.96
C PRO A 392 2.24 16.65 29.10
N ARG A 393 2.21 16.37 27.79
CA ARG A 393 3.00 17.09 26.79
C ARG A 393 2.26 18.37 26.44
N GLU A 394 2.95 19.50 26.51
CA GLU A 394 2.45 20.77 26.00
C GLU A 394 2.41 20.66 24.47
N ASN A 395 1.21 20.62 23.87
CA ASN A 395 1.07 20.72 22.42
C ASN A 395 1.39 22.17 22.02
N SER A 396 2.60 22.42 21.52
CA SER A 396 2.94 23.74 20.99
C SER A 396 2.13 24.02 19.72
N ARG A 397 1.55 25.22 19.65
CA ARG A 397 0.69 25.67 18.54
C ARG A 397 1.47 26.06 17.26
N HIS A 398 2.75 25.70 17.15
CA HIS A 398 3.60 26.16 16.05
C HIS A 398 3.87 25.06 15.02
N THR A 399 3.47 25.30 13.77
CA THR A 399 3.73 24.41 12.63
C THR A 399 5.16 24.55 12.14
N GLY A 400 5.86 23.42 12.03
CA GLY A 400 7.11 23.31 11.26
C GLY A 400 8.38 23.37 12.10
N PHE A 401 9.08 22.24 12.12
CA PHE A 401 10.48 22.07 12.50
C PHE A 401 10.93 22.74 13.82
N SER A 402 10.96 21.96 14.90
CA SER A 402 11.72 22.32 16.09
C SER A 402 12.32 21.08 16.76
N PHE A 403 13.62 21.15 17.02
CA PHE A 403 14.39 20.20 17.81
C PHE A 403 13.88 20.24 19.26
N ASP A 404 13.03 19.29 19.65
CA ASP A 404 12.63 19.07 21.04
C ASP A 404 13.76 18.40 21.84
N SER A 405 14.81 19.17 22.13
CA SER A 405 15.73 18.83 23.22
C SER A 405 15.28 19.54 24.51
N PRO A 406 15.15 18.83 25.64
CA PRO A 406 14.75 19.42 26.91
C PRO A 406 15.80 20.44 27.36
N GLY A 407 15.46 21.73 27.27
CA GLY A 407 16.33 22.84 27.67
C GLY A 407 16.41 24.01 26.69
N TYR A 408 15.85 23.89 25.48
CA TYR A 408 15.94 24.94 24.43
C TYR A 408 15.47 26.32 24.92
N GLU A 409 14.28 26.42 25.52
CA GLU A 409 13.76 27.72 26.00
C GLU A 409 14.58 28.29 27.17
N SER A 410 15.04 27.43 28.09
CA SER A 410 15.87 27.86 29.23
C SER A 410 17.26 28.33 28.83
N PHE A 411 17.81 27.80 27.73
CA PHE A 411 19.14 28.15 27.23
C PHE A 411 19.18 29.58 26.66
N PHE A 412 18.22 29.93 25.81
CA PHE A 412 18.13 31.28 25.25
C PHE A 412 17.68 32.32 26.28
N ALA A 413 16.80 31.96 27.22
CA ALA A 413 16.42 32.83 28.32
C ALA A 413 17.61 33.16 29.23
N SER A 414 18.47 32.17 29.52
CA SER A 414 19.71 32.37 30.28
C SER A 414 20.71 33.26 29.54
N GLN A 415 20.78 33.15 28.20
CA GLN A 415 21.67 33.96 27.38
C GLN A 415 21.18 35.41 27.23
N ALA A 416 19.86 35.62 27.35
CA ALA A 416 19.23 36.93 27.40
C ALA A 416 19.14 37.54 28.83
N GLY A 417 19.67 36.85 29.86
CA GLY A 417 19.66 37.33 31.24
C GLY A 417 18.28 37.36 31.90
N VAL A 418 17.29 36.68 31.33
CA VAL A 418 15.91 36.63 31.85
C VAL A 418 15.76 35.39 32.74
N PRO A 419 15.36 35.54 34.02
CA PRO A 419 15.16 34.39 34.91
C PRO A 419 13.92 33.59 34.48
N ALA A 420 14.13 32.41 33.91
CA ALA A 420 13.07 31.44 33.61
C ALA A 420 12.89 30.47 34.81
N PRO A 421 11.70 30.34 35.41
CA PRO A 421 11.49 29.43 36.53
C PRO A 421 11.63 27.97 36.09
N HIS A 422 12.43 27.18 36.82
CA HIS A 422 12.56 25.75 36.57
C HIS A 422 11.22 25.03 36.81
N LYS A 423 10.60 24.51 35.74
CA LYS A 423 9.39 23.70 35.86
C LYS A 423 9.74 22.41 36.61
N ALA A 424 8.97 22.05 37.64
CA ALA A 424 9.29 20.92 38.54
C ALA A 424 9.52 19.58 37.82
N TRP A 425 8.86 19.36 36.68
CA TRP A 425 9.03 18.15 35.85
C TRP A 425 10.35 18.13 35.05
N GLU A 426 11.01 19.27 34.82
CA GLU A 426 12.35 19.33 34.21
C GLU A 426 13.42 18.81 35.17
N VAL A 427 13.29 19.10 36.46
CA VAL A 427 14.20 18.63 37.51
C VAL A 427 14.09 17.11 37.64
N ALA A 428 12.87 16.57 37.64
CA ALA A 428 12.62 15.13 37.65
C ALA A 428 13.21 14.42 36.41
N ARG A 429 13.15 15.05 35.24
CA ARG A 429 13.70 14.51 33.99
C ARG A 429 15.24 14.59 33.97
N ARG A 430 15.85 15.68 34.45
CA ARG A 430 17.31 15.80 34.63
C ARG A 430 17.85 14.77 35.62
N ALA A 431 17.15 14.54 36.74
CA ALA A 431 17.52 13.52 37.72
C ALA A 431 17.44 12.08 37.16
N SER A 432 16.66 11.85 36.09
CA SER A 432 16.55 10.54 35.44
C SER A 432 17.65 10.24 34.42
N VAL A 433 18.38 11.26 33.94
CA VAL A 433 19.53 11.07 33.03
C VAL A 433 20.76 10.71 33.88
N ARG A 434 20.96 9.42 34.15
CA ARG A 434 22.21 8.96 34.79
C ARG A 434 23.39 9.16 33.85
N PHE A 435 24.42 9.88 34.32
CA PHE A 435 25.76 9.75 33.76
C PHE A 435 26.25 8.32 33.98
N ARG A 436 26.65 7.65 32.89
CA ARG A 436 27.31 6.34 32.93
C ARG A 436 28.65 6.53 33.66
N SER A 437 28.76 6.06 34.90
CA SER A 437 30.02 6.11 35.65
C SER A 437 31.10 5.34 34.88
N LYS A 438 32.23 5.99 34.59
CA LYS A 438 33.44 5.32 34.07
C LYS A 438 33.79 4.15 35.01
N LEU A 439 33.76 2.92 34.48
CA LEU A 439 34.39 1.79 35.15
C LEU A 439 35.89 2.08 35.22
N SER A 440 36.37 2.34 36.43
CA SER A 440 37.80 2.30 36.75
C SER A 440 38.24 0.84 36.67
N LEU A 441 38.99 0.48 35.64
CA LEU A 441 39.89 -0.67 35.71
C LEU A 441 40.94 -0.33 36.77
N LYS A 442 40.95 -1.07 37.88
CA LYS A 442 42.01 -1.01 38.88
C LYS A 442 42.59 -2.42 39.01
N ASN A 443 43.85 -2.50 38.59
CA ASN A 443 44.88 -3.55 38.74
C ASN A 443 44.53 -4.98 38.36
#